data_AF-A0A1H7YVX6-F1
#
_entry.id   AF-A0A1H7YVX6-F1
#
_cell.length_a   1.000
_cell.length_b   1.000
_cell.length_c   1.000
_cell.angle_alpha   90.00
_cell.angle_beta   90.00
_cell.angle_gamma   90.00
#
_symmetry.space_group_name_H-M   'P 1'
#
loop_
_entity.id
_entity.type
_entity.pdbx_description
1 polymer ?
#
loop_
_entity_poly.entity_id
_entity_poly.type
_entity_poly.pdbx_seq_one_letter_code
_entity_poly.pdbx_strand_id
1 'polypeptide(L)'
;MWLFVLVAWFVLLAAIALLAQQAFGYDIAHLPALFAGLPVPQRIATGALLVVALALIGATAWRLSRQDRRLDKLRDRLKKTREDVVVAHALQNHLDATVQHLIESDPREAVSALHDKLGETEQRALLQQGRNESTDMHDQLAEIRRRQQGVRDMVGKVADQRRAVEPVFTEIRDRQNQLERSLHDLETDDRKNNLADRLKDIARDVSTLLTRVNTVQETFATLNQYKEDLAKSHAELVPLRSTDAGINALIGEIGLGHDLLAKSIDEIETGGETPLGNRVEMLSKNKLEIEQRLARIDDSFNILKAVRLDFEELGQRQAQLERSLSEVETDSDGKTLTERQNALNDFVLQSRQRLGALQETLTTLNAFKAELSKSQADLVPLKAPVFGIEAMIADVSTTRDLLAKTVGEIEANAGVTLASRVETLTKSKREVEDRLTRIFDNFNALDALRKDIGGIFSTIRNSLNRIG
;
A
#
# COMPACT_ATOMS: atom_id res chain seq x y z
N MET A 1 9.07 15.21 22.02
CA MET A 1 8.03 14.15 22.12
C MET A 1 8.45 12.91 22.91
N TRP A 2 9.67 12.37 22.73
CA TRP A 2 10.08 11.11 23.38
C TRP A 2 10.03 11.13 24.93
N LEU A 3 10.46 12.23 25.56
CA LEU A 3 10.34 12.43 27.02
C LEU A 3 8.88 12.43 27.51
N PHE A 4 7.95 12.95 26.71
CA PHE A 4 6.53 13.01 27.10
C PHE A 4 5.87 11.62 27.08
N VAL A 5 6.24 10.79 26.10
CA VAL A 5 5.76 9.39 26.00
C VAL A 5 6.32 8.55 27.14
N LEU A 6 7.59 8.73 27.51
CA LEU A 6 8.19 8.05 28.66
C LEU A 6 7.54 8.48 29.97
N VAL A 7 7.29 9.78 30.16
CA VAL A 7 6.61 10.30 31.35
C VAL A 7 5.16 9.80 31.42
N ALA A 8 4.43 9.81 30.31
CA ALA A 8 3.06 9.29 30.26
C ALA A 8 2.99 7.80 30.60
N TRP A 9 3.96 7.00 30.13
CA TRP A 9 4.07 5.58 30.48
C TRP A 9 4.40 5.37 31.96
N PHE A 10 5.30 6.19 32.52
CA PHE A 10 5.65 6.13 33.93
C PHE A 10 4.46 6.48 34.82
N VAL A 11 3.68 7.49 34.44
CA VAL A 11 2.44 7.89 35.12
C VAL A 11 1.38 6.80 35.01
N LEU A 12 1.24 6.15 33.85
CA LEU A 12 0.31 5.04 33.66
C LEU A 12 0.69 3.82 34.52
N LEU A 13 1.97 3.47 34.57
CA LEU A 13 2.47 2.38 35.42
C LEU A 13 2.27 2.69 36.91
N ALA A 14 2.52 3.93 37.33
CA ALA A 14 2.26 4.37 38.70
C ALA A 14 0.76 4.34 39.05
N ALA A 15 -0.11 4.73 38.11
CA ALA A 15 -1.55 4.68 38.29
C ALA A 15 -2.08 3.24 38.38
N ILE A 16 -1.56 2.33 37.54
CA ILE A 16 -1.91 0.90 37.59
C ILE A 16 -1.44 0.28 38.90
N ALA A 17 -0.24 0.63 39.38
CA ALA A 17 0.28 0.16 40.66
C ALA A 17 -0.62 0.60 41.82
N LEU A 18 -0.98 1.88 41.88
CA LEU A 18 -1.88 2.42 42.91
C LEU A 18 -3.29 1.79 42.85
N LEU A 19 -3.84 1.61 41.65
CA LEU A 19 -5.15 1.00 41.46
C LEU A 19 -5.15 -0.50 41.78
N ALA A 20 -4.07 -1.23 41.46
CA ALA A 20 -3.95 -2.64 41.79
C ALA A 20 -3.85 -2.87 43.32
N GLN A 21 -3.16 -1.97 44.03
CA GLN A 21 -3.08 -2.00 45.49
C GLN A 21 -4.43 -1.70 46.14
N GLN A 22 -5.20 -0.74 45.61
CA GLN A 22 -6.52 -0.37 46.17
C GLN A 22 -7.64 -1.35 45.79
N ALA A 23 -7.65 -1.91 44.58
CA ALA A 23 -8.74 -2.75 44.09
C ALA A 23 -8.58 -4.24 44.46
N PHE A 24 -7.33 -4.73 44.59
CA PHE A 24 -7.06 -6.14 44.82
C PHE A 24 -6.28 -6.43 46.11
N GLY A 25 -5.94 -5.41 46.91
CA GLY A 25 -5.21 -5.58 48.17
C GLY A 25 -3.77 -6.08 48.02
N TYR A 26 -3.19 -5.99 46.81
CA TYR A 26 -1.82 -6.44 46.56
C TYR A 26 -0.81 -5.49 47.22
N ASP A 27 -0.08 -6.00 48.19
CA ASP A 27 0.99 -5.25 48.84
C ASP A 27 2.26 -5.28 47.97
N ILE A 28 2.49 -4.19 47.24
CA ILE A 28 3.57 -4.03 46.25
C ILE A 28 4.95 -4.22 46.88
N ALA A 29 5.08 -3.99 48.20
CA ALA A 29 6.32 -4.22 48.95
C ALA A 29 6.74 -5.70 48.99
N HIS A 30 5.80 -6.64 48.80
CA HIS A 30 6.05 -8.09 48.87
C HIS A 30 6.25 -8.76 47.51
N LEU A 31 6.08 -8.02 46.39
CA LEU A 31 6.31 -8.55 45.04
C LEU A 31 7.72 -9.12 44.81
N PRO A 32 8.82 -8.50 45.32
CA PRO A 32 10.15 -9.07 45.18
C PRO A 32 10.31 -10.40 45.94
N ALA A 33 9.66 -10.52 47.10
CA ALA A 33 9.68 -11.72 47.94
C ALA A 33 8.87 -12.87 47.31
N LEU A 34 7.72 -12.56 46.72
CA LEU A 34 6.91 -13.53 45.95
C LEU A 34 7.63 -14.00 44.68
N PHE A 35 8.33 -13.09 43.98
CA PHE A 35 9.18 -13.44 42.84
C PHE A 35 10.35 -14.35 43.23
N ALA A 36 10.93 -14.12 44.41
CA ALA A 36 11.99 -14.96 45.00
C ALA A 36 11.48 -16.28 45.61
N GLY A 37 10.16 -16.48 45.71
CA GLY A 37 9.53 -17.74 46.16
C GLY A 37 9.09 -18.67 45.02
N LEU A 38 8.95 -18.15 43.79
CA LEU A 38 8.48 -18.92 42.63
C LEU A 38 9.53 -19.95 42.14
N PRO A 39 9.13 -21.13 41.65
CA PRO A 39 10.06 -22.10 41.06
C PRO A 39 10.76 -21.53 39.81
N VAL A 40 12.03 -21.90 39.62
CA VAL A 40 12.95 -21.38 38.57
C VAL A 40 12.31 -21.22 37.18
N PRO A 41 11.56 -22.20 36.62
CA PRO A 41 10.96 -22.04 35.29
C PRO A 41 9.90 -20.94 35.23
N GLN A 42 9.16 -20.70 36.32
CA GLN A 42 8.15 -19.63 36.36
C GLN A 42 8.81 -18.26 36.44
N ARG A 43 9.93 -18.10 37.16
CA ARG A 43 10.69 -16.83 37.17
C ARG A 43 11.19 -16.43 35.79
N ILE A 44 11.64 -17.41 35.00
CA ILE A 44 12.09 -17.19 33.62
C ILE A 44 10.92 -16.74 32.76
N ALA A 45 9.74 -17.37 32.89
CA ALA A 45 8.54 -17.00 32.14
C ALA A 45 8.04 -15.58 32.50
N THR A 46 7.99 -15.23 33.79
CA THR A 46 7.57 -13.91 34.23
C THR A 46 8.59 -12.83 33.83
N GLY A 47 9.88 -13.14 33.90
CA GLY A 47 10.95 -12.28 33.40
C GLY A 47 10.86 -12.06 31.88
N ALA A 48 10.59 -13.12 31.11
CA ALA A 48 10.42 -13.03 29.67
C ALA A 48 9.20 -12.17 29.29
N LEU A 49 8.09 -12.27 30.02
CA LEU A 49 6.91 -11.43 29.83
C LEU A 49 7.21 -9.94 30.05
N LEU A 50 7.99 -9.61 31.09
CA LEU A 50 8.42 -8.22 31.33
C LEU A 50 9.33 -7.69 30.22
N VAL A 51 10.26 -8.51 29.74
CA VAL A 51 11.14 -8.13 28.63
C VAL A 51 10.35 -7.94 27.33
N VAL A 52 9.38 -8.81 27.03
CA VAL A 52 8.51 -8.67 25.86
C VAL A 52 7.63 -7.42 25.96
N ALA A 53 7.08 -7.12 27.14
CA ALA A 53 6.31 -5.91 27.37
C ALA A 53 7.18 -4.65 27.13
N LEU A 54 8.40 -4.61 27.67
CA LEU A 54 9.34 -3.51 27.43
C LEU A 54 9.77 -3.40 25.96
N ALA A 55 9.95 -4.52 25.26
CA ALA A 55 10.26 -4.53 23.83
C ALA A 55 9.10 -4.00 22.97
N LEU A 56 7.85 -4.33 23.31
CA LEU A 56 6.66 -3.80 22.66
C LEU A 56 6.51 -2.28 22.90
N ILE A 57 6.82 -1.80 24.09
CA ILE A 57 6.84 -0.37 24.42
C ILE A 57 7.94 0.35 23.62
N GLY A 58 9.14 -0.23 23.54
CA GLY A 58 10.22 0.29 22.70
C GLY A 58 9.86 0.34 21.21
N ALA A 59 9.21 -0.71 20.70
CA ALA A 59 8.78 -0.81 19.31
C ALA A 59 7.71 0.22 18.94
N THR A 60 6.74 0.47 19.84
CA THR A 60 5.69 1.48 19.62
C THR A 60 6.25 2.90 19.65
N ALA A 61 7.14 3.22 20.59
CA ALA A 61 7.86 4.50 20.63
C ALA A 61 8.74 4.71 19.38
N TRP A 62 9.42 3.65 18.92
CA TRP A 62 10.22 3.70 17.70
C TRP A 62 9.36 3.94 16.46
N ARG A 63 8.20 3.28 16.36
CA ARG A 63 7.25 3.43 15.26
C ARG A 63 6.69 4.85 15.20
N LEU A 64 6.34 5.45 16.34
CA LEU A 64 5.90 6.85 16.43
C LEU A 64 7.00 7.82 15.97
N SER A 65 8.24 7.63 16.42
CA SER A 65 9.37 8.48 15.99
C SER A 65 9.66 8.39 14.49
N ARG A 66 9.40 7.23 13.88
CA ARG A 66 9.58 7.00 12.44
C ARG A 66 8.44 7.63 11.64
N GLN A 67 7.24 7.70 12.20
CA GLN A 67 6.10 8.39 11.60
C GLN A 67 6.30 9.91 11.60
N ASP A 68 6.77 10.50 12.71
CA ASP A 68 7.12 11.93 12.77
C ASP A 68 8.17 12.30 11.73
N ARG A 69 9.24 11.52 11.60
CA ARG A 69 10.28 11.76 10.57
C ARG A 69 9.75 11.64 9.13
N ARG A 70 8.70 10.86 8.90
CA ARG A 70 8.05 10.76 7.59
C ARG A 70 7.13 11.97 7.35
N LEU A 71 6.43 12.43 8.39
CA LEU A 71 5.60 13.63 8.33
C LEU A 71 6.44 14.90 8.13
N ASP A 72 7.59 15.03 8.79
CA ASP A 72 8.51 16.16 8.57
C ASP A 72 9.06 16.17 7.14
N LYS A 73 9.45 15.01 6.60
CA LYS A 73 9.88 14.91 5.19
C LYS A 73 8.77 15.21 4.20
N LEU A 74 7.52 14.86 4.52
CA LEU A 74 6.37 15.21 3.71
C LEU A 74 6.07 16.71 3.82
N ARG A 75 6.18 17.30 5.01
CA ARG A 75 6.00 18.73 5.26
C ARG A 75 7.07 19.57 4.57
N ASP A 76 8.32 19.13 4.58
CA ASP A 76 9.41 19.78 3.84
C ASP A 76 9.22 19.66 2.33
N ARG A 77 8.76 18.52 1.82
CA ARG A 77 8.40 18.38 0.40
C ARG A 77 7.22 19.28 0.05
N LEU A 78 6.21 19.35 0.90
CA LEU A 78 5.01 20.16 0.67
C LEU A 78 5.31 21.66 0.75
N LYS A 79 6.25 22.05 1.64
CA LYS A 79 6.81 23.40 1.70
C LYS A 79 7.64 23.72 0.47
N LYS A 80 8.48 22.81 0.01
CA LYS A 80 9.28 22.97 -1.21
C LYS A 80 8.42 23.03 -2.47
N THR A 81 7.39 22.20 -2.58
CA THR A 81 6.42 22.29 -3.70
C THR A 81 5.59 23.56 -3.62
N ARG A 82 5.29 24.08 -2.42
CA ARG A 82 4.63 25.37 -2.25
C ARG A 82 5.54 26.53 -2.64
N GLU A 83 6.83 26.45 -2.32
CA GLU A 83 7.85 27.41 -2.76
C GLU A 83 8.04 27.34 -4.28
N ASP A 84 8.10 26.15 -4.88
CA ASP A 84 8.17 25.94 -6.33
C ASP A 84 6.90 26.43 -7.06
N VAL A 85 5.72 26.29 -6.44
CA VAL A 85 4.45 26.83 -6.97
C VAL A 85 4.40 28.36 -6.83
N VAL A 86 4.93 28.95 -5.75
CA VAL A 86 5.03 30.40 -5.61
C VAL A 86 6.04 30.99 -6.60
N VAL A 87 7.16 30.28 -6.87
CA VAL A 87 8.12 30.65 -7.93
C VAL A 87 7.49 30.49 -9.31
N ALA A 88 6.72 29.43 -9.56
CA ALA A 88 5.97 29.26 -10.81
C ALA A 88 4.89 30.36 -10.98
N HIS A 89 4.22 30.77 -9.90
CA HIS A 89 3.22 31.83 -9.93
C HIS A 89 3.85 33.23 -10.09
N ALA A 90 5.05 33.46 -9.54
CA ALA A 90 5.85 34.66 -9.81
C ALA A 90 6.35 34.71 -11.26
N LEU A 91 6.70 33.55 -11.83
CA LEU A 91 7.12 33.42 -13.24
C LEU A 91 5.92 33.58 -14.19
N GLN A 92 4.72 33.17 -13.75
CA GLN A 92 3.47 33.35 -14.47
C GLN A 92 3.00 34.82 -14.45
N ASN A 93 3.15 35.54 -13.33
CA ASN A 93 2.93 36.99 -13.28
C ASN A 93 3.95 37.78 -14.13
N HIS A 94 5.20 37.29 -14.22
CA HIS A 94 6.18 37.93 -15.10
C HIS A 94 5.87 37.66 -16.58
N LEU A 95 5.34 36.48 -16.91
CA LEU A 95 4.84 36.14 -18.25
C LEU A 95 3.59 36.94 -18.60
N ASP A 96 2.63 37.12 -17.68
CA ASP A 96 1.45 37.97 -17.90
C ASP A 96 1.85 39.44 -18.08
N ALA A 97 2.81 39.95 -17.30
CA ALA A 97 3.34 41.30 -17.50
C ALA A 97 4.05 41.46 -18.85
N THR A 98 4.73 40.42 -19.34
CA THR A 98 5.41 40.43 -20.65
C THR A 98 4.42 40.27 -21.80
N VAL A 99 3.36 39.49 -21.61
CA VAL A 99 2.25 39.32 -22.57
C VAL A 99 1.41 40.60 -22.65
N GLN A 100 1.20 41.28 -21.53
CA GLN A 100 0.50 42.56 -21.50
C GLN A 100 1.35 43.67 -22.16
N HIS A 101 2.68 43.64 -21.98
CA HIS A 101 3.60 44.52 -22.72
C HIS A 101 3.67 44.21 -24.23
N LEU A 102 3.33 42.97 -24.64
CA LEU A 102 3.27 42.54 -26.04
C LEU A 102 1.90 42.79 -26.69
N ILE A 103 0.83 42.84 -25.89
CA ILE A 103 -0.53 43.21 -26.32
C ILE A 103 -0.68 44.74 -26.45
N GLU A 104 0.11 45.51 -25.67
CA GLU A 104 0.05 46.98 -25.65
C GLU A 104 1.06 47.63 -26.62
N SER A 105 2.03 46.88 -27.17
CA SER A 105 2.92 47.35 -28.25
C SER A 105 2.42 46.89 -29.62
N ASP A 106 1.84 47.81 -30.38
CA ASP A 106 1.29 47.57 -31.72
C ASP A 106 2.43 47.16 -32.71
N PRO A 107 2.32 46.04 -33.46
CA PRO A 107 3.40 45.47 -34.29
C PRO A 107 3.81 46.31 -35.52
N ARG A 108 3.33 47.54 -35.66
CA ARG A 108 3.65 48.45 -36.76
C ARG A 108 4.85 49.36 -36.48
N GLU A 109 5.16 49.64 -35.22
CA GLU A 109 6.28 50.54 -34.84
C GLU A 109 7.64 49.85 -34.87
N ALA A 110 7.69 48.54 -34.60
CA ALA A 110 8.90 47.73 -34.74
C ALA A 110 9.30 47.48 -36.21
N VAL A 111 8.33 47.50 -37.13
CA VAL A 111 8.56 47.29 -38.57
C VAL A 111 9.02 48.57 -39.27
N SER A 112 8.55 49.76 -38.85
CA SER A 112 9.02 51.04 -39.41
C SER A 112 10.47 51.34 -39.01
N ALA A 113 10.88 51.06 -37.77
CA ALA A 113 12.26 51.24 -37.31
C ALA A 113 13.27 50.27 -37.97
N LEU A 114 12.80 49.11 -38.43
CA LEU A 114 13.59 48.15 -39.21
C LEU A 114 13.72 48.56 -40.68
N HIS A 115 12.68 49.19 -41.25
CA HIS A 115 12.69 49.68 -42.64
C HIS A 115 13.58 50.93 -42.80
N ASP A 116 13.59 51.81 -41.79
CA ASP A 116 14.41 53.01 -41.77
C ASP A 116 15.91 52.68 -41.65
N LYS A 117 16.25 51.65 -40.86
CA LYS A 117 17.62 51.12 -40.77
C LYS A 117 18.06 50.31 -42.00
N LEU A 118 17.14 49.79 -42.80
CA LEU A 118 17.46 49.11 -44.05
C LEU A 118 17.84 50.12 -45.15
N GLY A 119 17.12 51.24 -45.25
CA GLY A 119 17.38 52.30 -46.24
C GLY A 119 18.74 53.01 -46.08
N GLU A 120 19.22 53.21 -44.85
CA GLU A 120 20.53 53.85 -44.61
C GLU A 120 21.73 52.93 -44.91
N THR A 121 21.51 51.62 -44.98
CA THR A 121 22.56 50.63 -45.30
C THR A 121 22.70 50.35 -46.80
N GLU A 122 21.64 50.64 -47.58
CA GLU A 122 21.58 50.39 -49.01
C GLU A 122 22.31 51.50 -49.83
N GLN A 123 22.42 52.71 -49.27
CA GLN A 123 22.99 53.87 -49.97
C GLN A 123 24.53 53.95 -49.91
N ARG A 124 25.19 53.16 -49.06
CA ARG A 124 26.67 53.13 -48.95
C ARG A 124 27.35 52.01 -49.76
N ALA A 125 26.56 51.10 -50.34
CA ALA A 125 27.02 49.94 -51.12
C ALA A 125 27.39 50.25 -52.59
N LEU A 126 27.24 51.51 -53.04
CA LEU A 126 27.30 51.82 -54.46
C LEU A 126 28.69 51.96 -55.09
N LEU A 127 29.82 51.98 -54.36
CA LEU A 127 31.02 52.58 -54.98
C LEU A 127 32.20 51.73 -55.42
N GLN A 128 32.50 50.51 -54.97
CA GLN A 128 33.77 49.90 -55.43
C GLN A 128 33.69 48.40 -55.72
N GLN A 129 33.74 48.09 -57.04
CA GLN A 129 34.82 47.30 -57.68
C GLN A 129 34.97 45.86 -57.16
N GLY A 130 34.99 44.78 -57.94
CA GLY A 130 36.03 44.51 -58.92
C GLY A 130 37.21 43.63 -58.40
N ARG A 131 37.14 42.36 -57.92
CA ARG A 131 37.53 41.12 -58.66
C ARG A 131 37.74 39.86 -57.79
N ASN A 132 37.21 38.71 -58.28
CA ASN A 132 37.66 37.29 -58.14
C ASN A 132 37.12 36.39 -57.00
N GLU A 133 36.19 35.46 -57.25
CA GLU A 133 36.31 34.01 -56.89
C GLU A 133 34.98 33.25 -57.10
N SER A 134 35.01 32.21 -57.93
CA SER A 134 33.84 31.44 -58.42
C SER A 134 33.80 30.01 -57.86
N THR A 135 34.49 29.73 -56.76
CA THR A 135 34.76 28.35 -56.32
C THR A 135 34.04 27.91 -55.03
N ASP A 136 33.35 28.79 -54.29
CA ASP A 136 32.86 28.48 -52.92
C ASP A 136 31.32 28.32 -52.76
N MET A 137 30.53 28.58 -53.81
CA MET A 137 29.04 28.55 -53.68
C MET A 137 28.41 27.15 -53.69
N HIS A 138 29.15 26.12 -54.10
CA HIS A 138 28.63 24.75 -54.07
C HIS A 138 28.65 24.16 -52.65
N ASP A 139 29.59 24.58 -51.80
CA ASP A 139 29.74 24.02 -50.45
C ASP A 139 28.72 24.59 -49.47
N GLN A 140 28.33 25.86 -49.63
CA GLN A 140 27.35 26.52 -48.76
C GLN A 140 25.91 26.00 -48.96
N LEU A 141 25.54 25.61 -50.18
CA LEU A 141 24.23 24.99 -50.45
C LEU A 141 24.12 23.56 -49.89
N ALA A 142 25.24 22.83 -49.84
CA ALA A 142 25.29 21.51 -49.22
C ALA A 142 25.17 21.60 -47.68
N GLU A 143 25.79 22.60 -47.07
CA GLU A 143 25.74 22.87 -45.63
C GLU A 143 24.32 23.17 -45.13
N ILE A 144 23.56 24.02 -45.83
CA ILE A 144 22.19 24.40 -45.43
C ILE A 144 21.22 23.21 -45.51
N ARG A 145 21.36 22.36 -46.54
CA ARG A 145 20.57 21.13 -46.65
C ARG A 145 20.84 20.16 -45.50
N ARG A 146 22.10 20.03 -45.05
CA ARG A 146 22.44 19.21 -43.89
C ARG A 146 21.81 19.74 -42.60
N ARG A 147 21.79 21.05 -42.40
CA ARG A 147 21.18 21.67 -41.20
C ARG A 147 19.67 21.52 -41.16
N GLN A 148 18.97 21.72 -42.28
CA GLN A 148 17.52 21.49 -42.35
C GLN A 148 17.15 20.01 -42.11
N GLN A 149 17.97 19.07 -42.59
CA GLN A 149 17.75 17.65 -42.32
C GLN A 149 17.94 17.34 -40.84
N GLY A 150 18.98 17.87 -40.20
CA GLY A 150 19.24 17.67 -38.77
C GLY A 150 18.12 18.17 -37.86
N VAL A 151 17.51 19.32 -38.16
CA VAL A 151 16.37 19.84 -37.38
C VAL A 151 15.13 18.98 -37.57
N ARG A 152 14.86 18.51 -38.80
CA ARG A 152 13.71 17.65 -39.10
C ARG A 152 13.83 16.30 -38.39
N ASP A 153 15.03 15.72 -38.33
CA ASP A 153 15.31 14.50 -37.58
C ASP A 153 15.16 14.70 -36.06
N MET A 154 15.55 15.86 -35.53
CA MET A 154 15.43 16.18 -34.11
C MET A 154 13.97 16.36 -33.67
N VAL A 155 13.15 17.03 -34.50
CA VAL A 155 11.71 17.16 -34.26
C VAL A 155 11.01 15.80 -34.37
N GLY A 156 11.42 14.94 -35.30
CA GLY A 156 10.96 13.55 -35.37
C GLY A 156 11.24 12.79 -34.07
N LYS A 157 12.47 12.86 -33.56
CA LYS A 157 12.86 12.22 -32.29
C LYS A 157 12.06 12.74 -31.08
N VAL A 158 11.79 14.04 -31.01
CA VAL A 158 10.99 14.63 -29.91
C VAL A 158 9.52 14.22 -30.02
N ALA A 159 8.96 14.15 -31.24
CA ALA A 159 7.61 13.65 -31.46
C ALA A 159 7.48 12.16 -31.09
N ASP A 160 8.49 11.35 -31.42
CA ASP A 160 8.55 9.94 -31.06
C ASP A 160 8.70 9.74 -29.55
N GLN A 161 9.53 10.55 -28.89
CA GLN A 161 9.65 10.57 -27.42
C GLN A 161 8.33 10.98 -26.75
N ARG A 162 7.64 11.99 -27.26
CA ARG A 162 6.31 12.39 -26.74
C ARG A 162 5.29 11.27 -26.91
N ARG A 163 5.29 10.59 -28.07
CA ARG A 163 4.44 9.44 -28.34
C ARG A 163 4.76 8.24 -27.44
N ALA A 164 6.02 8.07 -27.05
CA ALA A 164 6.46 7.03 -26.12
C ALA A 164 6.10 7.31 -24.65
N VAL A 165 5.91 8.59 -24.28
CA VAL A 165 5.57 8.99 -22.90
C VAL A 165 4.06 9.01 -22.64
N GLU A 166 3.24 9.28 -23.66
CA GLU A 166 1.77 9.22 -23.58
C GLU A 166 1.21 7.94 -22.92
N PRO A 167 1.66 6.70 -23.26
CA PRO A 167 1.16 5.49 -22.62
C PRO A 167 1.49 5.40 -21.11
N VAL A 168 2.57 6.04 -20.66
CA VAL A 168 2.95 6.07 -19.24
C VAL A 168 1.96 6.93 -18.44
N PHE A 169 1.51 8.05 -19.00
CA PHE A 169 0.50 8.89 -18.35
C PHE A 169 -0.86 8.21 -18.28
N THR A 170 -1.26 7.48 -19.33
CA THR A 170 -2.49 6.68 -19.28
C THR A 170 -2.39 5.56 -18.25
N GLU A 171 -1.24 4.89 -18.15
CA GLU A 171 -1.02 3.83 -17.15
C GLU A 171 -1.03 4.38 -15.71
N ILE A 172 -0.41 5.54 -15.48
CA ILE A 172 -0.43 6.21 -14.16
C ILE A 172 -1.86 6.56 -13.77
N ARG A 173 -2.66 7.08 -14.70
CA ARG A 173 -4.07 7.41 -14.46
C ARG A 173 -4.90 6.17 -14.16
N ASP A 174 -4.67 5.07 -14.87
CA ASP A 174 -5.34 3.79 -14.60
C ASP A 174 -4.95 3.21 -13.25
N ARG A 175 -3.67 3.28 -12.87
CA ARG A 175 -3.19 2.86 -11.55
C ARG A 175 -3.77 3.72 -10.43
N GLN A 176 -3.91 5.04 -10.64
CA GLN A 176 -4.57 5.92 -9.67
C GLN A 176 -6.03 5.51 -9.47
N ASN A 177 -6.77 5.27 -10.55
CA ASN A 177 -8.17 4.82 -10.48
C ASN A 177 -8.29 3.44 -9.79
N GLN A 178 -7.35 2.53 -10.01
CA GLN A 178 -7.30 1.23 -9.30
C GLN A 178 -7.02 1.40 -7.81
N LEU A 179 -6.15 2.33 -7.43
CA LEU A 179 -5.88 2.64 -6.02
C LEU A 179 -7.10 3.25 -5.34
N GLU A 180 -7.79 4.18 -6.00
CA GLU A 180 -9.02 4.78 -5.46
C GLU A 180 -10.13 3.74 -5.26
N ARG A 181 -10.31 2.82 -6.22
CA ARG A 181 -11.26 1.70 -6.07
C ARG A 181 -10.88 0.77 -4.92
N SER A 182 -9.62 0.34 -4.85
CA SER A 182 -9.18 -0.56 -3.78
C SER A 182 -9.21 0.08 -2.39
N LEU A 183 -8.99 1.40 -2.30
CA LEU A 183 -9.16 2.14 -1.04
C LEU A 183 -10.64 2.21 -0.63
N HIS A 184 -11.54 2.40 -1.61
CA HIS A 184 -12.98 2.39 -1.38
C HIS A 184 -13.49 1.00 -0.94
N ASP A 185 -13.00 -0.08 -1.54
CA ASP A 185 -13.31 -1.46 -1.16
C ASP A 185 -12.75 -1.82 0.23
N LEU A 186 -11.64 -1.18 0.65
CA LEU A 186 -11.08 -1.32 2.00
C LEU A 186 -11.87 -0.55 3.06
N GLU A 187 -12.36 0.63 2.69
CA GLU A 187 -13.17 1.49 3.56
C GLU A 187 -14.59 0.94 3.73
N THR A 188 -15.14 0.35 2.66
CA THR A 188 -16.51 -0.14 2.56
C THR A 188 -16.48 -1.58 2.04
N ASP A 189 -16.83 -2.53 2.90
CA ASP A 189 -16.96 -3.94 2.51
C ASP A 189 -18.14 -4.13 1.52
N ASP A 190 -18.26 -5.29 0.87
CA ASP A 190 -19.34 -5.63 -0.09
C ASP A 190 -20.75 -5.42 0.49
N ARG A 191 -20.86 -5.41 1.83
CA ARG A 191 -22.08 -5.15 2.61
C ARG A 191 -22.30 -3.68 2.97
N LYS A 192 -21.48 -2.76 2.44
CA LYS A 192 -21.42 -1.32 2.79
C LYS A 192 -21.10 -1.02 4.25
N ASN A 193 -20.57 -1.99 4.98
CA ASN A 193 -20.14 -1.77 6.36
C ASN A 193 -18.78 -1.07 6.33
N ASN A 194 -18.71 0.07 7.00
CA ASN A 194 -17.45 0.78 7.13
C ASN A 194 -16.51 0.03 8.08
N LEU A 195 -15.20 0.28 7.96
CA LEU A 195 -14.19 -0.37 8.81
C LEU A 195 -14.40 -0.11 10.31
N ALA A 196 -15.01 1.02 10.69
CA ALA A 196 -15.28 1.37 12.08
C ALA A 196 -16.41 0.51 12.69
N ASP A 197 -17.46 0.24 11.92
CA ASP A 197 -18.58 -0.61 12.30
C ASP A 197 -18.11 -2.06 12.45
N ARG A 198 -17.25 -2.54 11.53
CA ARG A 198 -16.62 -3.86 11.66
C ARG A 198 -15.77 -3.98 12.93
N LEU A 199 -15.03 -2.94 13.29
CA LEU A 199 -14.23 -2.92 14.51
C LEU A 199 -15.11 -2.92 15.77
N LYS A 200 -16.25 -2.24 15.72
CA LYS A 200 -17.25 -2.22 16.80
C LYS A 200 -17.94 -3.57 16.97
N ASP A 201 -18.28 -4.25 15.88
CA ASP A 201 -18.86 -5.59 15.91
C ASP A 201 -17.87 -6.60 16.48
N ILE A 202 -16.60 -6.57 16.04
CA ILE A 202 -15.55 -7.43 16.62
C ILE A 202 -15.40 -7.17 18.12
N ALA A 203 -15.43 -5.91 18.57
CA ALA A 203 -15.35 -5.58 19.99
C ALA A 203 -16.55 -6.15 20.78
N ARG A 204 -17.74 -6.13 20.19
CA ARG A 204 -18.95 -6.71 20.77
C ARG A 204 -18.86 -8.23 20.84
N ASP A 205 -18.37 -8.89 19.79
CA ASP A 205 -18.17 -10.33 19.76
C ASP A 205 -17.14 -10.78 20.79
N VAL A 206 -16.03 -10.06 20.93
CA VAL A 206 -15.02 -10.32 21.97
C VAL A 206 -15.61 -10.18 23.37
N SER A 207 -16.45 -9.17 23.61
CA SER A 207 -17.11 -9.02 24.91
C SER A 207 -18.06 -10.20 25.22
N THR A 208 -18.77 -10.70 24.20
CA THR A 208 -19.68 -11.84 24.32
C THR A 208 -18.92 -13.15 24.50
N LEU A 209 -17.76 -13.31 23.86
CA LEU A 209 -16.88 -14.45 24.09
C LEU A 209 -16.33 -14.46 25.52
N LEU A 210 -15.92 -13.30 26.04
CA LEU A 210 -15.42 -13.18 27.41
C LEU A 210 -16.48 -13.56 28.45
N THR A 211 -17.74 -13.13 28.27
CA THR A 211 -18.83 -13.54 29.17
C THR A 211 -19.09 -15.04 29.10
N ARG A 212 -19.08 -15.64 27.91
CA ARG A 212 -19.20 -17.10 27.74
C ARG A 212 -18.08 -17.86 28.43
N VAL A 213 -16.83 -17.41 28.28
CA VAL A 213 -15.68 -18.03 28.96
C VAL A 213 -15.86 -17.99 30.48
N ASN A 214 -16.28 -16.85 31.03
CA ASN A 214 -16.54 -16.74 32.47
C ASN A 214 -17.64 -17.72 32.93
N THR A 215 -18.75 -17.83 32.19
CA THR A 215 -19.81 -18.79 32.53
C THR A 215 -19.35 -20.25 32.47
N VAL A 216 -18.48 -20.60 31.51
CA VAL A 216 -17.89 -21.95 31.43
C VAL A 216 -16.94 -22.20 32.60
N GLN A 217 -16.19 -21.19 33.03
CA GLN A 217 -15.31 -21.32 34.17
C GLN A 217 -16.09 -21.50 35.48
N GLU A 218 -17.23 -20.82 35.63
CA GLU A 218 -18.14 -20.96 36.77
C GLU A 218 -18.79 -22.36 36.81
N THR A 219 -19.26 -22.88 35.66
CA THR A 219 -19.81 -24.25 35.60
C THR A 219 -18.76 -25.33 35.85
N PHE A 220 -17.50 -25.08 35.50
CA PHE A 220 -16.41 -26.00 35.82
C PHE A 220 -16.11 -26.02 37.33
N ALA A 221 -16.24 -24.87 38.01
CA ALA A 221 -16.10 -24.79 39.46
C ALA A 221 -17.20 -25.58 40.18
N THR A 222 -18.46 -25.43 39.75
CA THR A 222 -19.58 -26.19 40.35
C THR A 222 -19.47 -27.69 40.09
N LEU A 223 -19.01 -28.11 38.90
CA LEU A 223 -18.78 -29.52 38.58
C LEU A 223 -17.72 -30.15 39.51
N ASN A 224 -16.64 -29.42 39.82
CA ASN A 224 -15.63 -29.89 40.75
C ASN A 224 -16.17 -30.04 42.17
N GLN A 225 -17.04 -29.13 42.60
CA GLN A 225 -17.71 -29.23 43.91
C GLN A 225 -18.59 -30.49 44.00
N TYR A 226 -19.41 -30.77 42.98
CA TYR A 226 -20.23 -31.99 42.95
C TYR A 226 -19.40 -33.27 42.96
N LYS A 227 -18.24 -33.26 42.30
CA LYS A 227 -17.32 -34.40 42.34
C LYS A 227 -16.79 -34.65 43.76
N GLU A 228 -16.49 -33.59 44.50
CA GLU A 228 -16.00 -33.65 45.87
C GLU A 228 -17.08 -34.17 46.83
N ASP A 229 -18.32 -33.68 46.68
CA ASP A 229 -19.48 -34.14 47.46
C ASP A 229 -19.80 -35.62 47.20
N LEU A 230 -19.69 -36.07 45.95
CA LEU A 230 -19.89 -37.48 45.58
C LEU A 230 -18.81 -38.37 46.21
N ALA A 231 -17.55 -37.94 46.21
CA ALA A 231 -16.47 -38.67 46.87
C ALA A 231 -16.70 -38.79 48.39
N LYS A 232 -17.22 -37.74 49.02
CA LYS A 232 -17.58 -37.74 50.44
C LYS A 232 -18.74 -38.67 50.74
N SER A 233 -19.81 -38.61 49.97
CA SER A 233 -20.96 -39.53 50.08
C SER A 233 -20.52 -40.99 49.90
N HIS A 234 -19.63 -41.26 48.94
CA HIS A 234 -19.11 -42.60 48.73
C HIS A 234 -18.30 -43.10 49.94
N ALA A 235 -17.47 -42.24 50.55
CA ALA A 235 -16.70 -42.58 51.75
C ALA A 235 -17.61 -42.90 52.96
N GLU A 236 -18.75 -42.22 53.09
CA GLU A 236 -19.74 -42.45 54.16
C GLU A 236 -20.54 -43.75 53.97
N LEU A 237 -20.63 -44.28 52.75
CA LEU A 237 -21.33 -45.55 52.43
C LEU A 237 -20.47 -46.80 52.63
N VAL A 238 -19.14 -46.66 52.70
CA VAL A 238 -18.20 -47.78 52.88
C VAL A 238 -18.39 -48.52 54.23
N PRO A 239 -18.53 -47.84 55.38
CA PRO A 239 -18.71 -48.51 56.68
C PRO A 239 -20.03 -49.29 56.80
N LEU A 240 -21.11 -48.76 56.20
CA LEU A 240 -22.45 -49.37 56.23
C LEU A 240 -22.52 -50.69 55.45
N ARG A 241 -21.60 -50.90 54.52
CA ARG A 241 -21.43 -52.14 53.73
C ARG A 241 -20.46 -53.15 54.35
N SER A 242 -19.84 -52.84 55.49
CA SER A 242 -18.89 -53.77 56.12
C SER A 242 -19.58 -55.06 56.57
N THR A 243 -18.95 -56.20 56.28
CA THR A 243 -19.47 -57.54 56.61
C THR A 243 -19.44 -57.84 58.11
N ASP A 244 -18.54 -57.20 58.86
CA ASP A 244 -18.29 -57.53 60.27
C ASP A 244 -19.01 -56.58 61.26
N ALA A 245 -19.53 -55.43 60.80
CA ALA A 245 -20.19 -54.44 61.66
C ALA A 245 -21.35 -53.67 60.99
N GLY A 246 -21.70 -54.02 59.75
CA GLY A 246 -22.75 -53.36 58.96
C GLY A 246 -24.02 -54.19 58.80
N ILE A 247 -24.88 -53.78 57.88
CA ILE A 247 -26.25 -54.30 57.67
C ILE A 247 -26.30 -55.83 57.48
N ASN A 248 -25.24 -56.43 56.94
CA ASN A 248 -25.15 -57.88 56.72
C ASN A 248 -24.97 -58.70 58.02
N ALA A 249 -24.33 -58.13 59.05
CA ALA A 249 -24.19 -58.79 60.37
C ALA A 249 -25.54 -58.82 61.10
N LEU A 250 -26.32 -57.73 61.02
CA LEU A 250 -27.67 -57.63 61.57
C LEU A 250 -28.66 -58.61 60.91
N ILE A 251 -28.48 -58.90 59.62
CA ILE A 251 -29.30 -59.89 58.89
C ILE A 251 -29.05 -61.31 59.40
N GLY A 252 -27.81 -61.64 59.81
CA GLY A 252 -27.48 -62.94 60.41
C GLY A 252 -28.08 -63.14 61.80
N GLU A 253 -28.15 -62.09 62.62
CA GLU A 253 -28.75 -62.13 63.96
C GLU A 253 -30.28 -62.25 63.91
N ILE A 254 -30.93 -61.64 62.92
CA ILE A 254 -32.40 -61.69 62.72
C ILE A 254 -32.89 -63.09 62.33
N GLY A 255 -32.07 -63.87 61.60
CA GLY A 255 -32.43 -65.25 61.21
C GLY A 255 -32.59 -66.20 62.40
N LEU A 256 -31.74 -66.06 63.43
CA LEU A 256 -31.80 -66.90 64.63
C LEU A 256 -32.97 -66.55 65.57
N GLY A 257 -33.42 -65.28 65.55
CA GLY A 257 -34.58 -64.83 66.33
C GLY A 257 -35.92 -65.29 65.75
N HIS A 258 -36.00 -65.46 64.43
CA HIS A 258 -37.21 -65.91 63.73
C HIS A 258 -37.61 -67.35 64.09
N ASP A 259 -36.63 -68.24 64.25
CA ASP A 259 -36.87 -69.66 64.57
C ASP A 259 -37.33 -69.88 66.03
N LEU A 260 -36.99 -68.96 66.94
CA LEU A 260 -37.47 -68.96 68.33
C LEU A 260 -38.91 -68.42 68.46
N LEU A 261 -39.27 -67.45 67.61
CA LEU A 261 -40.60 -66.82 67.61
C LEU A 261 -41.69 -67.76 67.09
N ALA A 262 -41.40 -68.59 66.09
CA ALA A 262 -42.33 -69.59 65.56
C ALA A 262 -42.76 -70.62 66.63
N LYS A 263 -41.90 -70.88 67.63
CA LYS A 263 -42.17 -71.83 68.71
C LYS A 263 -43.02 -71.24 69.85
N SER A 264 -42.98 -69.92 70.03
CA SER A 264 -43.73 -69.19 71.07
C SER A 264 -45.18 -68.85 70.69
N ILE A 265 -45.49 -68.87 69.38
CA ILE A 265 -46.81 -68.53 68.84
C ILE A 265 -47.81 -69.68 69.04
N ASP A 266 -47.36 -70.94 68.93
CA ASP A 266 -48.20 -72.12 69.19
C ASP A 266 -48.67 -72.23 70.66
N GLU A 267 -47.91 -71.66 71.60
CA GLU A 267 -48.21 -71.71 73.04
C GLU A 267 -49.20 -70.62 73.51
N ILE A 268 -49.32 -69.50 72.78
CA ILE A 268 -50.18 -68.36 73.16
C ILE A 268 -51.64 -68.53 72.67
N GLU A 269 -51.89 -69.32 71.63
CA GLU A 269 -53.24 -69.49 71.06
C GLU A 269 -54.09 -70.56 71.77
N THR A 270 -53.50 -71.39 72.65
CA THR A 270 -54.20 -72.49 73.34
C THR A 270 -54.28 -72.36 74.87
N GLY A 271 -53.80 -71.26 75.47
CA GLY A 271 -53.42 -71.20 76.89
C GLY A 271 -54.11 -70.21 77.86
N GLY A 272 -55.26 -69.57 77.55
CA GLY A 272 -56.22 -69.13 78.59
C GLY A 272 -56.25 -67.67 79.12
N GLU A 273 -57.21 -67.46 80.04
CA GLU A 273 -57.76 -66.26 80.74
C GLU A 273 -56.82 -65.06 81.09
N THR A 274 -56.95 -63.89 80.40
CA THR A 274 -56.72 -62.45 80.80
C THR A 274 -56.01 -61.58 79.71
N PRO A 275 -55.93 -60.23 79.80
CA PRO A 275 -56.99 -59.30 79.42
C PRO A 275 -56.58 -58.27 78.34
N LEU A 276 -57.60 -57.61 77.77
CA LEU A 276 -57.58 -56.69 76.63
C LEU A 276 -56.62 -55.47 76.73
N GLY A 277 -56.08 -55.12 77.90
CA GLY A 277 -55.18 -53.98 78.10
C GLY A 277 -53.87 -54.09 77.32
N ASN A 278 -53.30 -55.31 77.27
CA ASN A 278 -52.11 -55.59 76.47
C ASN A 278 -52.40 -55.52 74.95
N ARG A 279 -53.67 -55.69 74.54
CA ARG A 279 -54.09 -55.57 73.14
C ARG A 279 -54.19 -54.10 72.70
N VAL A 280 -54.55 -53.18 73.60
CA VAL A 280 -54.59 -51.74 73.34
C VAL A 280 -53.19 -51.13 73.27
N GLU A 281 -52.26 -51.60 74.11
CA GLU A 281 -50.85 -51.17 74.05
C GLU A 281 -50.17 -51.62 72.74
N MET A 282 -50.42 -52.85 72.28
CA MET A 282 -49.99 -53.34 70.97
C MET A 282 -50.60 -52.55 69.80
N LEU A 283 -51.88 -52.17 69.89
CA LEU A 283 -52.51 -51.33 68.86
C LEU A 283 -51.88 -49.93 68.79
N SER A 284 -51.45 -49.35 69.90
CA SER A 284 -50.76 -48.06 69.91
C SER A 284 -49.36 -48.12 69.28
N LYS A 285 -48.60 -49.20 69.55
CA LYS A 285 -47.29 -49.44 68.93
C LYS A 285 -47.41 -49.68 67.42
N ASN A 286 -48.42 -50.44 66.99
CA ASN A 286 -48.69 -50.68 65.56
C ASN A 286 -49.09 -49.40 64.82
N LYS A 287 -49.86 -48.51 65.46
CA LYS A 287 -50.20 -47.20 64.89
C LYS A 287 -48.94 -46.34 64.66
N LEU A 288 -48.03 -46.29 65.62
CA LEU A 288 -46.77 -45.56 65.51
C LEU A 288 -45.87 -46.12 64.39
N GLU A 289 -45.82 -47.44 64.24
CA GLU A 289 -45.06 -48.10 63.18
C GLU A 289 -45.66 -47.82 61.79
N ILE A 290 -46.99 -47.79 61.67
CA ILE A 290 -47.67 -47.43 60.42
C ILE A 290 -47.42 -45.96 60.07
N GLU A 291 -47.46 -45.04 61.03
CA GLU A 291 -47.11 -43.63 60.80
C GLU A 291 -45.65 -43.47 60.35
N GLN A 292 -44.72 -44.24 60.91
CA GLN A 292 -43.32 -44.24 60.45
C GLN A 292 -43.15 -44.84 59.06
N ARG A 293 -43.88 -45.91 58.72
CA ARG A 293 -43.88 -46.48 57.36
C ARG A 293 -44.50 -45.51 56.35
N LEU A 294 -45.54 -44.78 56.75
CA LEU A 294 -46.19 -43.76 55.92
C LEU A 294 -45.24 -42.58 55.66
N ALA A 295 -44.52 -42.11 56.68
CA ALA A 295 -43.50 -41.07 56.53
C ALA A 295 -42.38 -41.51 55.56
N ARG A 296 -41.92 -42.76 55.64
CA ARG A 296 -40.93 -43.30 54.68
C ARG A 296 -41.48 -43.38 53.25
N ILE A 297 -42.78 -43.66 53.08
CA ILE A 297 -43.43 -43.67 51.77
C ILE A 297 -43.56 -42.24 51.23
N ASP A 298 -43.90 -41.26 52.06
CA ASP A 298 -43.94 -39.84 51.67
C ASP A 298 -42.56 -39.34 51.27
N ASP A 299 -41.50 -39.71 51.99
CA ASP A 299 -40.11 -39.42 51.61
C ASP A 299 -39.77 -40.05 50.25
N SER A 300 -40.16 -41.31 50.04
CA SER A 300 -39.96 -42.01 48.76
C SER A 300 -40.72 -41.33 47.62
N PHE A 301 -41.93 -40.84 47.87
CA PHE A 301 -42.74 -40.10 46.90
C PHE A 301 -42.10 -38.74 46.55
N ASN A 302 -41.56 -38.03 47.54
CA ASN A 302 -40.85 -36.78 47.33
C ASN A 302 -39.57 -36.98 46.52
N ILE A 303 -38.82 -38.07 46.77
CA ILE A 303 -37.66 -38.45 45.96
C ILE A 303 -38.09 -38.74 44.51
N LEU A 304 -39.15 -39.51 44.29
CA LEU A 304 -39.66 -39.79 42.94
C LEU A 304 -40.11 -38.51 42.20
N LYS A 305 -40.69 -37.55 42.93
CA LYS A 305 -41.07 -36.25 42.38
C LYS A 305 -39.84 -35.42 41.98
N ALA A 306 -38.79 -35.42 42.79
CA ALA A 306 -37.52 -34.77 42.46
C ALA A 306 -36.88 -35.40 41.21
N VAL A 307 -36.81 -36.74 41.16
CA VAL A 307 -36.29 -37.47 40.00
C VAL A 307 -37.08 -37.13 38.72
N ARG A 308 -38.41 -37.03 38.80
CA ARG A 308 -39.22 -36.61 37.64
C ARG A 308 -38.85 -35.21 37.17
N LEU A 309 -38.63 -34.28 38.09
CA LEU A 309 -38.24 -32.91 37.76
C LEU A 309 -36.86 -32.87 37.10
N ASP A 310 -35.92 -33.70 37.58
CA ASP A 310 -34.59 -33.86 36.98
C ASP A 310 -34.68 -34.42 35.55
N PHE A 311 -35.61 -35.34 35.27
CA PHE A 311 -35.86 -35.84 33.91
C PHE A 311 -36.45 -34.77 32.99
N GLU A 312 -37.35 -33.93 33.49
CA GLU A 312 -37.86 -32.78 32.73
C GLU A 312 -36.73 -31.79 32.41
N GLU A 313 -35.83 -31.52 33.37
CA GLU A 313 -34.65 -30.68 33.16
C GLU A 313 -33.66 -31.30 32.15
N LEU A 314 -33.39 -32.60 32.25
CA LEU A 314 -32.55 -33.32 31.29
C LEU A 314 -33.13 -33.26 29.87
N GLY A 315 -34.45 -33.37 29.71
CA GLY A 315 -35.13 -33.20 28.43
C GLY A 315 -34.95 -31.80 27.85
N GLN A 316 -35.01 -30.76 28.70
CA GLN A 316 -34.74 -29.38 28.27
C GLN A 316 -33.29 -29.18 27.85
N ARG A 317 -32.34 -29.73 28.61
CA ARG A 317 -30.90 -29.69 28.28
C ARG A 317 -30.60 -30.42 26.98
N GLN A 318 -31.25 -31.57 26.73
CA GLN A 318 -31.12 -32.29 25.47
C GLN A 318 -31.62 -31.44 24.30
N ALA A 319 -32.80 -30.84 24.40
CA ALA A 319 -33.33 -29.96 23.35
C ALA A 319 -32.45 -28.71 23.12
N GLN A 320 -31.85 -28.18 24.17
CA GLN A 320 -30.90 -27.07 24.06
C GLN A 320 -29.60 -27.50 23.39
N LEU A 321 -29.07 -28.68 23.71
CA LEU A 321 -27.91 -29.27 23.04
C LEU A 321 -28.20 -29.50 21.56
N GLU A 322 -29.35 -30.05 21.22
CA GLU A 322 -29.76 -30.30 19.83
C GLU A 322 -29.84 -29.01 19.02
N ARG A 323 -30.44 -27.93 19.57
CA ARG A 323 -30.39 -26.59 18.95
C ARG A 323 -28.97 -26.08 18.78
N SER A 324 -28.16 -26.18 19.83
CA SER A 324 -26.76 -25.71 19.78
C SER A 324 -25.95 -26.49 18.74
N LEU A 325 -26.21 -27.78 18.58
CA LEU A 325 -25.58 -28.62 17.57
C LEU A 325 -26.01 -28.23 16.17
N SER A 326 -27.30 -27.95 15.97
CA SER A 326 -27.82 -27.45 14.69
C SER A 326 -27.24 -26.06 14.31
N GLU A 327 -27.05 -25.16 15.28
CA GLU A 327 -26.38 -23.87 15.07
C GLU A 327 -24.88 -24.01 14.75
N VAL A 328 -24.24 -25.09 15.22
CA VAL A 328 -22.84 -25.38 14.89
C VAL A 328 -22.72 -26.02 13.51
N GLU A 329 -23.61 -26.95 13.18
CA GLU A 329 -23.64 -27.62 11.87
C GLU A 329 -24.02 -26.66 10.75
N THR A 330 -24.97 -25.77 10.99
CA THR A 330 -25.45 -24.76 10.05
C THR A 330 -25.25 -23.35 10.58
N ASP A 331 -24.51 -22.53 9.82
CA ASP A 331 -24.35 -21.10 10.12
C ASP A 331 -25.71 -20.35 10.02
N SER A 332 -25.74 -19.09 10.45
CA SER A 332 -26.84 -18.14 10.26
C SER A 332 -27.36 -18.04 8.81
N ASP A 333 -26.52 -18.33 7.82
CA ASP A 333 -26.85 -18.40 6.39
C ASP A 333 -27.26 -19.82 5.91
N GLY A 334 -27.41 -20.79 6.82
CA GLY A 334 -27.74 -22.19 6.51
C GLY A 334 -26.58 -23.02 5.95
N LYS A 335 -25.37 -22.46 5.90
CA LYS A 335 -24.20 -23.13 5.32
C LYS A 335 -23.61 -24.17 6.24
N THR A 336 -23.35 -25.35 5.69
CA THR A 336 -22.78 -26.46 6.47
C THR A 336 -21.30 -26.22 6.81
N LEU A 337 -20.79 -26.88 7.85
CA LEU A 337 -19.35 -26.88 8.16
C LEU A 337 -18.48 -27.28 6.95
N THR A 338 -18.94 -28.23 6.15
CA THR A 338 -18.24 -28.69 4.94
C THR A 338 -18.16 -27.59 3.87
N GLU A 339 -19.24 -26.83 3.67
CA GLU A 339 -19.26 -25.69 2.75
C GLU A 339 -18.34 -24.57 3.22
N ARG A 340 -18.30 -24.30 4.53
CA ARG A 340 -17.37 -23.32 5.11
C ARG A 340 -15.91 -23.77 4.96
N GLN A 341 -15.64 -25.05 5.16
CA GLN A 341 -14.31 -25.63 4.93
C GLN A 341 -13.89 -25.51 3.46
N ASN A 342 -14.80 -25.77 2.53
CA ASN A 342 -14.55 -25.62 1.09
C ASN A 342 -14.27 -24.15 0.73
N ALA A 343 -15.07 -23.21 1.23
CA ALA A 343 -14.85 -21.78 1.02
C ALA A 343 -13.49 -21.31 1.59
N LEU A 344 -13.08 -21.83 2.75
CA LEU A 344 -11.78 -21.53 3.33
C LEU A 344 -10.63 -22.08 2.47
N ASN A 345 -10.78 -23.30 1.94
CA ASN A 345 -9.81 -23.90 1.03
C ASN A 345 -9.68 -23.09 -0.27
N ASP A 346 -10.79 -22.65 -0.85
CA ASP A 346 -10.79 -21.81 -2.05
C ASP A 346 -10.10 -20.47 -1.79
N PHE A 347 -10.37 -19.85 -0.64
CA PHE A 347 -9.70 -18.63 -0.21
C PHE A 347 -8.17 -18.83 -0.07
N VAL A 348 -7.74 -19.95 0.51
CA VAL A 348 -6.30 -20.29 0.63
C VAL A 348 -5.66 -20.48 -0.74
N LEU A 349 -6.35 -21.15 -1.67
CA LEU A 349 -5.90 -21.33 -3.05
C LEU A 349 -5.74 -19.99 -3.78
N GLN A 350 -6.75 -19.13 -3.68
CA GLN A 350 -6.71 -17.79 -4.29
C GLN A 350 -5.62 -16.92 -3.68
N SER A 351 -5.43 -16.99 -2.35
CA SER A 351 -4.37 -16.27 -1.64
C SER A 351 -2.99 -16.71 -2.10
N ARG A 352 -2.76 -18.02 -2.30
CA ARG A 352 -1.50 -18.55 -2.83
C ARG A 352 -1.24 -18.07 -4.26
N GLN A 353 -2.25 -18.06 -5.12
CA GLN A 353 -2.12 -17.54 -6.49
C GLN A 353 -1.76 -16.05 -6.51
N ARG A 354 -2.44 -15.24 -5.68
CA ARG A 354 -2.11 -13.80 -5.54
C ARG A 354 -0.69 -13.58 -5.04
N LEU A 355 -0.22 -14.40 -4.11
CA LEU A 355 1.16 -14.31 -3.59
C LEU A 355 2.19 -14.68 -4.68
N GLY A 356 1.90 -15.68 -5.51
CA GLY A 356 2.69 -16.01 -6.69
C GLY A 356 2.78 -14.84 -7.69
N ALA A 357 1.64 -14.23 -8.02
CA ALA A 357 1.61 -13.06 -8.91
C ALA A 357 2.40 -11.89 -8.33
N LEU A 358 2.28 -11.62 -7.02
CA LEU A 358 3.09 -10.60 -6.35
C LEU A 358 4.58 -10.90 -6.43
N GLN A 359 4.98 -12.17 -6.31
CA GLN A 359 6.38 -12.56 -6.44
C GLN A 359 6.92 -12.31 -7.85
N GLU A 360 6.13 -12.57 -8.90
CA GLU A 360 6.46 -12.22 -10.28
C GLU A 360 6.54 -10.70 -10.51
N THR A 361 5.65 -9.92 -9.89
CA THR A 361 5.77 -8.45 -9.95
C THR A 361 7.02 -7.94 -9.24
N LEU A 362 7.48 -8.63 -8.19
CA LEU A 362 8.70 -8.25 -7.47
C LEU A 362 9.94 -8.58 -8.31
N THR A 363 9.96 -9.71 -9.02
CA THR A 363 11.08 -10.04 -9.92
C THR A 363 11.18 -9.04 -11.08
N THR A 364 10.06 -8.64 -11.68
CA THR A 364 10.04 -7.60 -12.73
C THR A 364 10.46 -6.22 -12.21
N LEU A 365 10.00 -5.82 -11.01
CA LEU A 365 10.44 -4.57 -10.38
C LEU A 365 11.96 -4.55 -10.12
N ASN A 366 12.53 -5.67 -9.69
CA ASN A 366 13.97 -5.79 -9.51
C ASN A 366 14.74 -5.67 -10.82
N ALA A 367 14.21 -6.21 -11.92
CA ALA A 367 14.79 -6.03 -13.25
C ALA A 367 14.79 -4.55 -13.67
N PHE A 368 13.65 -3.85 -13.51
CA PHE A 368 13.58 -2.41 -13.78
C PHE A 368 14.54 -1.59 -12.92
N LYS A 369 14.70 -1.94 -11.65
CA LYS A 369 15.67 -1.27 -10.77
C LYS A 369 17.10 -1.45 -11.27
N ALA A 370 17.46 -2.64 -11.76
CA ALA A 370 18.77 -2.90 -12.33
C ALA A 370 18.99 -2.08 -13.61
N GLU A 371 17.98 -2.00 -14.48
CA GLU A 371 18.05 -1.22 -15.72
C GLU A 371 18.13 0.29 -15.46
N LEU A 372 17.39 0.81 -14.48
CA LEU A 372 17.46 2.21 -14.06
C LEU A 372 18.85 2.52 -13.48
N SER A 373 19.40 1.63 -12.66
CA SER A 373 20.76 1.79 -12.11
C SER A 373 21.81 1.81 -13.23
N LYS A 374 21.64 0.98 -14.27
CA LYS A 374 22.49 0.98 -15.46
C LYS A 374 22.36 2.27 -16.25
N SER A 375 21.14 2.71 -16.56
CA SER A 375 20.90 3.98 -17.25
C SER A 375 21.47 5.18 -16.48
N GLN A 376 21.34 5.18 -15.15
CA GLN A 376 21.94 6.21 -14.31
C GLN A 376 23.47 6.17 -14.39
N ALA A 377 24.10 4.99 -14.39
CA ALA A 377 25.54 4.85 -14.57
C ALA A 377 25.99 5.35 -15.96
N ASP A 378 25.22 5.07 -17.01
CA ASP A 378 25.50 5.50 -18.38
C ASP A 378 25.37 7.03 -18.56
N LEU A 379 24.59 7.70 -17.71
CA LEU A 379 24.44 9.17 -17.72
C LEU A 379 25.56 9.91 -16.95
N VAL A 380 26.32 9.23 -16.08
CA VAL A 380 27.42 9.84 -15.31
C VAL A 380 28.53 10.42 -16.22
N PRO A 381 29.03 9.70 -17.25
CA PRO A 381 30.04 10.24 -18.17
C PRO A 381 29.57 11.47 -18.94
N LEU A 382 28.29 11.53 -19.34
CA LEU A 382 27.72 12.65 -20.08
C LEU A 382 27.61 13.92 -19.23
N LYS A 383 27.51 13.77 -17.90
CA LYS A 383 27.52 14.86 -16.92
C LYS A 383 28.92 15.15 -16.35
N ALA A 384 29.96 14.44 -16.81
CA ALA A 384 31.30 14.64 -16.26
C ALA A 384 31.83 16.04 -16.62
N PRO A 385 32.38 16.80 -15.66
CA PRO A 385 32.82 18.18 -15.91
C PRO A 385 33.95 18.34 -16.94
N VAL A 386 34.71 17.26 -17.20
CA VAL A 386 35.93 17.29 -18.03
C VAL A 386 35.70 16.76 -19.46
N PHE A 387 34.78 15.82 -19.64
CA PHE A 387 34.52 15.15 -20.93
C PHE A 387 33.03 15.09 -21.30
N GLY A 388 32.17 15.63 -20.45
CA GLY A 388 30.73 15.65 -20.64
C GLY A 388 30.28 16.83 -21.50
N ILE A 389 28.97 16.95 -21.63
CA ILE A 389 28.33 17.93 -22.52
C ILE A 389 28.73 19.37 -22.14
N GLU A 390 28.89 19.67 -20.86
CA GLU A 390 29.34 21.00 -20.39
C GLU A 390 30.77 21.32 -20.84
N ALA A 391 31.68 20.35 -20.80
CA ALA A 391 33.05 20.52 -21.29
C ALA A 391 33.05 20.76 -22.80
N MET A 392 32.26 20.00 -23.57
CA MET A 392 32.12 20.22 -25.01
C MET A 392 31.52 21.60 -25.33
N ILE A 393 30.56 22.10 -24.54
CA ILE A 393 30.00 23.45 -24.70
C ILE A 393 31.07 24.51 -24.42
N ALA A 394 31.89 24.32 -23.38
CA ALA A 394 33.00 25.22 -23.08
C ALA A 394 34.05 25.24 -24.20
N ASP A 395 34.41 24.08 -24.75
CA ASP A 395 35.34 23.96 -25.89
C ASP A 395 34.78 24.63 -27.16
N VAL A 396 33.48 24.47 -27.43
CA VAL A 396 32.82 25.17 -28.54
C VAL A 396 32.79 26.69 -28.32
N SER A 397 32.59 27.15 -27.08
CA SER A 397 32.64 28.60 -26.77
C SER A 397 34.05 29.17 -26.94
N THR A 398 35.08 28.47 -26.47
CA THR A 398 36.48 28.93 -26.59
C THR A 398 36.92 28.95 -28.05
N THR A 399 36.55 27.95 -28.85
CA THR A 399 36.82 27.95 -30.30
C THR A 399 36.07 29.07 -31.01
N ARG A 400 34.81 29.35 -30.66
CA ARG A 400 34.07 30.53 -31.16
C ARG A 400 34.81 31.82 -30.86
N ASP A 401 35.27 31.99 -29.61
CA ASP A 401 35.97 33.21 -29.18
C ASP A 401 37.31 33.38 -29.89
N LEU A 402 38.05 32.28 -30.09
CA LEU A 402 39.26 32.27 -30.89
C LEU A 402 38.97 32.64 -32.34
N LEU A 403 37.89 32.12 -32.92
CA LEU A 403 37.48 32.44 -34.28
C LEU A 403 37.11 33.91 -34.41
N ALA A 404 36.32 34.45 -33.48
CA ALA A 404 35.94 35.85 -33.43
C ALA A 404 37.17 36.76 -33.29
N LYS A 405 38.14 36.37 -32.47
CA LYS A 405 39.41 37.09 -32.32
C LYS A 405 40.24 37.06 -33.60
N THR A 406 40.39 35.90 -34.22
CA THR A 406 41.13 35.74 -35.48
C THR A 406 40.46 36.55 -36.61
N VAL A 407 39.13 36.54 -36.67
CA VAL A 407 38.36 37.38 -37.61
C VAL A 407 38.63 38.85 -37.33
N GLY A 408 38.56 39.30 -36.07
CA GLY A 408 38.87 40.68 -35.70
C GLY A 408 40.32 41.10 -36.04
N GLU A 409 41.29 40.20 -35.85
CA GLU A 409 42.70 40.45 -36.22
C GLU A 409 42.87 40.52 -37.75
N ILE A 410 42.17 39.69 -38.51
CA ILE A 410 42.14 39.76 -39.99
C ILE A 410 41.53 41.09 -40.45
N GLU A 411 40.45 41.54 -39.80
CA GLU A 411 39.80 42.81 -40.10
C GLU A 411 40.68 44.02 -39.73
N ALA A 412 41.45 43.94 -38.65
CA ALA A 412 42.38 44.99 -38.23
C ALA A 412 43.64 45.07 -39.12
N ASN A 413 44.22 43.94 -39.53
CA ASN A 413 45.48 43.91 -40.30
C ASN A 413 45.31 44.35 -41.76
N ALA A 414 44.11 44.21 -42.34
CA ALA A 414 43.85 44.56 -43.75
C ALA A 414 43.25 45.97 -43.94
N GLY A 415 42.96 46.69 -42.85
CA GLY A 415 42.39 48.04 -42.88
C GLY A 415 40.95 48.12 -43.39
N VAL A 416 40.32 47.00 -43.78
CA VAL A 416 38.94 46.91 -44.25
C VAL A 416 38.34 45.56 -43.83
N THR A 417 37.05 45.56 -43.44
CA THR A 417 36.34 44.38 -42.89
C THR A 417 36.20 43.24 -43.90
N LEU A 418 36.07 41.99 -43.43
CA LEU A 418 35.98 40.82 -44.32
C LEU A 418 34.74 40.87 -45.22
N ALA A 419 33.64 41.43 -44.69
CA ALA A 419 32.39 41.66 -45.42
C ALA A 419 32.58 42.58 -46.64
N SER A 420 33.39 43.64 -46.50
CA SER A 420 33.62 44.59 -47.62
C SER A 420 34.40 43.93 -48.76
N ARG A 421 35.33 43.02 -48.42
CA ARG A 421 36.12 42.27 -49.41
C ARG A 421 35.24 41.33 -50.24
N VAL A 422 34.23 40.72 -49.63
CA VAL A 422 33.27 39.83 -50.30
C VAL A 422 32.32 40.60 -51.24
N GLU A 423 31.89 41.77 -50.81
CA GLU A 423 31.03 42.65 -51.62
C GLU A 423 31.75 43.17 -52.87
N THR A 424 33.01 43.60 -52.70
CA THR A 424 33.96 44.01 -53.74
C THR A 424 34.08 42.92 -54.82
N LEU A 425 34.28 41.67 -54.40
CA LEU A 425 34.32 40.50 -55.28
C LEU A 425 33.06 40.32 -56.13
N THR A 426 31.90 40.41 -55.47
CA THR A 426 30.59 40.16 -56.07
C THR A 426 30.26 41.19 -57.15
N LYS A 427 30.62 42.45 -56.90
CA LYS A 427 30.43 43.54 -57.85
C LYS A 427 31.28 43.36 -59.11
N SER A 428 32.53 42.90 -58.94
CA SER A 428 33.37 42.58 -60.09
C SER A 428 32.79 41.55 -61.02
N LYS A 429 32.20 40.52 -60.43
CA LYS A 429 31.77 39.34 -61.16
C LYS A 429 30.69 39.77 -62.15
N ARG A 430 29.74 40.58 -61.69
CA ARG A 430 28.70 41.19 -62.54
C ARG A 430 29.29 42.05 -63.65
N GLU A 431 30.29 42.89 -63.36
CA GLU A 431 30.92 43.73 -64.40
C GLU A 431 31.62 42.90 -65.48
N VAL A 432 32.27 41.80 -65.09
CA VAL A 432 32.90 40.88 -66.05
C VAL A 432 31.83 40.14 -66.86
N GLU A 433 30.74 39.70 -66.24
CA GLU A 433 29.60 39.08 -66.92
C GLU A 433 28.99 40.03 -67.97
N ASP A 434 28.71 41.28 -67.63
CA ASP A 434 28.19 42.30 -68.56
C ASP A 434 29.14 42.56 -69.74
N ARG A 435 30.45 42.62 -69.48
CA ARG A 435 31.45 42.76 -70.54
C ARG A 435 31.48 41.54 -71.45
N LEU A 436 31.28 40.34 -70.90
CA LEU A 436 31.19 39.11 -71.67
C LEU A 436 29.96 39.14 -72.59
N THR A 437 28.80 39.56 -72.07
CA THR A 437 27.56 39.68 -72.84
C THR A 437 27.72 40.64 -74.03
N ARG A 438 28.33 41.82 -73.79
CA ARG A 438 28.63 42.77 -74.88
C ARG A 438 29.58 42.21 -75.94
N ILE A 439 30.56 41.40 -75.53
CA ILE A 439 31.47 40.74 -76.47
C ILE A 439 30.68 39.73 -77.32
N PHE A 440 29.78 38.95 -76.73
CA PHE A 440 28.91 38.03 -77.47
C PHE A 440 28.00 38.76 -78.47
N ASP A 441 27.42 39.89 -78.08
CA ASP A 441 26.59 40.71 -78.98
C ASP A 441 27.40 41.24 -80.18
N ASN A 442 28.64 41.70 -79.96
CA ASN A 442 29.53 42.13 -81.02
C ASN A 442 29.91 40.98 -81.98
N PHE A 443 30.13 39.77 -81.45
CA PHE A 443 30.38 38.58 -82.29
C PHE A 443 29.16 38.21 -83.13
N ASN A 444 27.95 38.30 -82.59
CA ASN A 444 26.71 38.08 -83.35
C ASN A 444 26.53 39.12 -84.47
N ALA A 445 26.86 40.38 -84.21
CA ALA A 445 26.84 41.44 -85.23
C ALA A 445 27.88 41.20 -86.34
N LEU A 446 29.08 40.72 -85.99
CA LEU A 446 30.12 40.33 -86.94
C LEU A 446 29.69 39.14 -87.82
N ASP A 447 29.00 38.15 -87.26
CA ASP A 447 28.51 37.00 -88.03
C ASP A 447 27.35 37.40 -88.97
N ALA A 448 26.48 38.34 -88.54
CA ALA A 448 25.48 38.94 -89.41
C ALA A 448 26.12 39.68 -90.60
N LEU A 449 27.15 40.51 -90.35
CA LEU A 449 27.92 41.17 -91.41
C LEU A 449 28.58 40.17 -92.35
N ARG A 450 29.15 39.07 -91.82
CA ARG A 450 29.72 37.99 -92.64
C ARG A 450 28.67 37.35 -93.55
N LYS A 451 27.45 37.12 -93.02
CA LYS A 451 26.33 36.56 -93.78
C LYS A 451 25.86 37.51 -94.88
N ASP A 452 25.78 38.81 -94.59
CA ASP A 452 25.43 39.85 -95.56
C ASP A 452 26.47 39.95 -96.68
N ILE A 453 27.76 39.92 -96.35
CA ILE A 453 28.86 39.85 -97.33
C ILE A 453 28.72 38.60 -98.20
N GLY A 454 28.44 37.44 -97.61
CA GLY A 454 28.17 36.20 -98.35
C GLY A 454 26.96 36.32 -99.29
N GLY A 455 25.90 37.00 -98.86
CA GLY A 455 24.72 37.31 -99.67
C GLY A 455 25.04 38.24 -100.85
N ILE A 456 25.86 39.27 -100.63
CA ILE A 456 26.34 40.17 -101.68
C ILE A 456 27.16 39.39 -102.72
N PHE A 457 28.09 38.52 -102.28
CA PHE A 457 28.87 37.67 -103.21
C PHE A 457 28.01 36.68 -104.00
N SER A 458 26.98 36.10 -103.37
CA SER A 458 25.99 35.26 -104.08
C SER A 458 25.22 36.06 -105.13
N THR A 459 24.83 37.29 -104.80
CA THR A 459 24.10 38.19 -105.71
C THR A 459 24.97 38.60 -106.89
N ILE A 460 26.25 38.95 -106.64
CA ILE A 460 27.25 39.23 -107.68
C ILE A 460 27.45 38.02 -108.58
N ARG A 461 27.61 36.81 -108.01
CA ARG A 461 27.75 35.56 -108.78
C ARG A 461 26.54 35.28 -109.67
N ASN A 462 25.32 35.48 -109.15
CA ASN A 462 24.10 35.31 -109.94
C ASN A 462 23.95 36.37 -111.04
N SER A 463 24.41 37.60 -110.80
CA SER A 463 24.42 38.64 -111.84
C SER A 463 25.45 38.37 -112.95
N LEU A 464 26.62 37.81 -112.60
CA LEU A 464 27.65 37.41 -113.57
C LEU A 464 27.21 36.23 -114.45
N ASN A 465 26.53 35.23 -113.86
CA ASN A 465 25.95 34.09 -114.60
C ASN A 465 24.78 34.47 -115.52
N ARG A 466 24.32 35.72 -115.50
CA ARG A 466 23.22 36.22 -116.34
C ARG A 466 23.71 37.02 -117.55
N ILE A 467 25.01 37.31 -117.63
CA ILE A 467 25.66 38.15 -118.65
C ILE A 467 26.60 37.32 -119.56
N GLY A 468 26.87 36.05 -119.22
CA GLY A 468 27.43 35.03 -120.12
C GLY A 468 26.44 33.91 -120.31
#